data_AF-A0AAU1VHX2-F1
#
_entry.id   AF-A0AAU1VHX2-F1
#
_cell.length_a   1.000
_cell.length_b   1.000
_cell.length_c   1.000
_cell.angle_alpha   90.00
_cell.angle_beta   90.00
_cell.angle_gamma   90.00
#
_symmetry.space_group_name_H-M   'P 1'
#
loop_
_entity.id
_entity.type
_entity.pdbx_description
1 polymer ?
#
loop_
_entity_poly.entity_id
_entity_poly.type
_entity_poly.pdbx_seq_one_letter_code
_entity_poly.pdbx_strand_id
1 'polypeptide(L)'
;MAADMRDGTPRPTGRNPLWGVSFTAFAVFLVSWAVCWIQAYVVNDDLPNACEDVRRQTFPTEVTCASADGTVTGGTPGWLVVLFFASLVVAVLSGTMASAVTAAVRRR
;
A
#
# COMPACT_ATOMS: atom_id res chain seq x y z
N MET A 1 40.43 -14.65 -0.64
CA MET A 1 39.73 -14.15 -1.84
C MET A 1 40.03 -12.67 -1.93
N ALA A 2 40.89 -12.29 -2.87
CA ALA A 2 41.46 -10.95 -2.96
C ALA A 2 40.44 -9.96 -3.54
N ALA A 3 40.35 -8.79 -2.92
CA ALA A 3 39.58 -7.66 -3.44
C ALA A 3 40.27 -7.13 -4.71
N ASP A 4 39.57 -7.14 -5.83
CA ASP A 4 40.02 -6.51 -7.08
C ASP A 4 39.96 -4.99 -6.90
N MET A 5 41.11 -4.41 -6.59
CA MET A 5 41.30 -2.99 -6.29
C MET A 5 41.81 -2.30 -7.55
N ARG A 6 40.92 -2.06 -8.52
CA ARG A 6 41.27 -1.43 -9.81
C ARG A 6 40.75 -0.02 -10.02
N ASP A 7 40.03 0.56 -9.06
CA ASP A 7 39.73 1.99 -9.05
C ASP A 7 39.20 2.36 -7.66
N GLY A 8 39.75 3.40 -7.03
CA GLY A 8 39.48 3.81 -5.64
C GLY A 8 38.07 4.35 -5.38
N THR A 9 37.06 3.94 -6.14
CA THR A 9 35.66 4.20 -5.84
C THR A 9 34.95 2.87 -5.58
N PRO A 10 34.24 2.71 -4.45
CA PRO A 10 33.38 1.57 -4.26
C PRO A 10 32.37 1.54 -5.42
N ARG A 11 32.50 0.56 -6.34
CA ARG A 11 31.36 0.23 -7.20
C ARG A 11 30.23 -0.16 -6.26
N PRO A 12 29.03 0.42 -6.38
CA PRO A 12 27.88 -0.10 -5.65
C PRO A 12 27.54 -1.47 -6.27
N THR A 13 28.21 -2.52 -5.81
CA THR A 13 27.95 -3.92 -6.21
C THR A 13 26.71 -4.48 -5.49
N GLY A 14 25.98 -3.63 -4.76
CA GLY A 14 24.81 -4.01 -3.98
C GLY A 14 23.50 -3.82 -4.75
N ARG A 15 22.63 -4.83 -4.66
CA ARG A 15 21.20 -4.74 -4.99
C ARG A 15 20.62 -3.44 -4.43
N ASN A 16 20.08 -2.57 -5.29
CA ASN A 16 19.58 -1.26 -4.88
C ASN A 16 18.46 -1.42 -3.81
N PRO A 17 18.68 -0.96 -2.56
CA PRO A 17 17.74 -1.18 -1.46
C PRO A 17 16.37 -0.55 -1.72
N LEU A 18 16.29 0.47 -2.60
CA LEU A 18 15.03 1.12 -2.99
C LEU A 18 14.04 0.16 -3.64
N TRP A 19 14.52 -0.85 -4.38
CA TRP A 19 13.64 -1.90 -4.91
C TRP A 19 13.02 -2.74 -3.80
N GLY A 20 13.82 -3.10 -2.79
CA GLY A 20 13.32 -3.83 -1.62
C GLY A 20 12.25 -3.03 -0.87
N VAL A 21 12.49 -1.75 -0.64
CA VAL A 21 11.52 -0.84 -0.01
C VAL A 21 10.24 -0.74 -0.84
N SER A 22 10.36 -0.57 -2.16
CA SER A 22 9.21 -0.45 -3.07
C SER A 22 8.34 -1.70 -3.05
N PHE A 23 8.94 -2.89 -3.16
CA PHE A 23 8.20 -4.16 -3.11
C PHE A 23 7.53 -4.40 -1.76
N THR A 24 8.23 -4.14 -0.65
CA THR A 24 7.65 -4.30 0.69
C THR A 24 6.49 -3.34 0.90
N ALA A 25 6.65 -2.07 0.52
CA ALA A 25 5.57 -1.09 0.61
C ALA A 25 4.37 -1.47 -0.26
N PHE A 26 4.62 -1.97 -1.48
CA PHE A 26 3.56 -2.46 -2.36
C PHE A 26 2.84 -3.68 -1.78
N ALA A 27 3.55 -4.60 -1.12
CA ALA A 27 2.93 -5.74 -0.44
C ALA A 27 2.02 -5.28 0.71
N VAL A 28 2.47 -4.32 1.53
CA VAL A 28 1.64 -3.73 2.59
C VAL A 28 0.39 -3.08 2.02
N PHE A 29 0.52 -2.36 0.91
CA PHE A 29 -0.61 -1.79 0.17
C PHE A 29 -1.62 -2.86 -0.24
N LEU A 30 -1.15 -3.95 -0.87
CA LEU A 30 -2.03 -5.04 -1.32
C LEU A 30 -2.73 -5.77 -0.16
N VAL A 31 -2.01 -6.00 0.95
CA VAL A 31 -2.60 -6.61 2.14
C VAL A 31 -3.67 -5.69 2.73
N SER A 32 -3.38 -4.39 2.85
CA SER A 32 -4.34 -3.40 3.35
C SER A 32 -5.57 -3.32 2.44
N TRP A 33 -5.36 -3.33 1.12
CA TRP A 33 -6.42 -3.39 0.13
C TRP A 33 -7.32 -4.62 0.31
N ALA A 34 -6.71 -5.80 0.42
CA ALA A 34 -7.43 -7.07 0.58
C ALA A 34 -8.24 -7.09 1.88
N VAL A 35 -7.70 -6.54 2.98
CA VAL A 35 -8.42 -6.42 4.25
C VAL A 35 -9.65 -5.52 4.11
N CYS A 36 -9.51 -4.34 3.49
CA CYS A 36 -10.65 -3.45 3.23
C CYS A 36 -11.70 -4.13 2.34
N TRP A 37 -11.25 -4.85 1.31
CA TRP A 37 -12.13 -5.58 0.40
C TRP A 37 -12.92 -6.70 1.12
N ILE A 38 -12.24 -7.51 1.95
CA ILE A 38 -12.87 -8.58 2.74
C ILE A 38 -13.89 -7.99 3.72
N GLN A 39 -13.53 -6.91 4.42
CA GLN A 39 -14.46 -6.20 5.31
C GLN A 39 -15.72 -5.76 4.56
N ALA A 40 -15.56 -5.11 3.41
CA ALA A 40 -16.66 -4.57 2.63
C ALA A 40 -17.58 -5.63 1.99
N TYR A 41 -17.00 -6.71 1.45
CA TYR A 41 -17.75 -7.67 0.61
C TYR A 41 -17.98 -9.04 1.23
N VAL A 42 -17.24 -9.41 2.28
CA VAL A 42 -17.40 -10.71 2.95
C VAL A 42 -18.03 -10.55 4.32
N VAL A 43 -17.57 -9.56 5.10
CA VAL A 43 -18.06 -9.35 6.46
C VAL A 43 -19.33 -8.51 6.47
N ASN A 44 -19.37 -7.44 5.65
CA ASN A 44 -20.49 -6.50 5.61
C ASN A 44 -21.49 -6.78 4.47
N ASP A 45 -21.49 -7.99 3.89
CA ASP A 45 -22.38 -8.32 2.77
C ASP A 45 -23.87 -8.31 3.18
N ASP A 46 -24.17 -8.65 4.44
CA ASP A 46 -25.54 -8.67 4.98
C ASP A 46 -26.01 -7.34 5.56
N LEU A 47 -25.10 -6.41 5.87
CA LEU A 47 -25.41 -5.06 6.36
C LEU A 47 -26.47 -4.34 5.49
N PRO A 48 -26.38 -4.33 4.14
CA PRO A 48 -27.38 -3.67 3.30
C PRO A 48 -28.80 -4.22 3.39
N ASN A 49 -29.02 -5.43 3.92
CA ASN A 49 -30.36 -5.99 4.10
C ASN A 49 -30.99 -5.65 5.46
N ALA A 50 -30.18 -5.20 6.42
CA ALA A 50 -30.61 -4.88 7.79
C ALA A 50 -30.63 -3.38 8.09
N CYS A 51 -30.12 -2.54 7.18
CA CYS A 51 -29.95 -1.10 7.40
C CYS A 51 -30.88 -0.27 6.52
N GLU A 52 -31.41 0.82 7.09
CA GLU A 52 -32.24 1.79 6.37
C GLU A 52 -31.41 2.66 5.40
N ASP A 53 -30.17 3.02 5.80
CA ASP A 53 -29.28 3.87 5.00
C ASP A 53 -27.88 3.26 4.87
N VAL A 54 -27.56 2.80 3.66
CA VAL A 54 -26.28 2.17 3.30
C VAL A 54 -25.39 3.19 2.60
N ARG A 55 -24.23 3.49 3.18
CA ARG A 55 -23.19 4.32 2.58
C ARG A 55 -22.07 3.45 2.04
N ARG A 56 -21.88 3.49 0.71
CA ARG A 56 -20.79 2.79 0.03
C ARG A 56 -19.72 3.80 -0.39
N GLN A 57 -18.48 3.55 0.02
CA GLN A 57 -17.33 4.29 -0.46
C GLN A 57 -16.51 3.37 -1.37
N THR A 58 -16.20 3.85 -2.57
CA THR A 58 -15.50 3.04 -3.58
C THR A 58 -14.02 2.84 -3.22
N PHE A 59 -13.41 3.80 -2.51
CA PHE A 59 -11.98 3.77 -2.24
C PHE A 59 -11.55 4.60 -1.01
N PRO A 60 -10.93 3.99 0.02
CA PRO A 60 -10.86 2.55 0.27
C PRO A 60 -12.27 1.92 0.23
N THR A 61 -12.38 0.68 -0.23
CA THR A 61 -13.68 0.02 -0.31
C THR A 61 -14.28 -0.11 1.07
N GLU A 62 -15.44 0.49 1.29
CA GLU A 62 -16.11 0.55 2.58
C GLU A 62 -17.62 0.49 2.40
N VAL A 63 -18.28 -0.29 3.25
CA VAL A 63 -19.74 -0.35 3.35
C VAL A 63 -20.09 -0.03 4.79
N THR A 64 -20.64 1.15 5.03
CA THR A 64 -21.11 1.57 6.34
C THR A 64 -22.62 1.62 6.40
N CYS A 65 -23.15 1.27 7.57
CA CYS A 65 -24.54 1.45 7.92
C CYS A 65 -24.68 2.57 8.94
N ALA A 66 -25.54 3.54 8.64
CA ALA A 66 -26.02 4.48 9.65
C ALA A 66 -27.32 3.93 10.24
N SER A 67 -27.33 3.61 11.53
CA SER A 67 -28.57 3.31 12.25
C SER A 67 -29.38 4.60 12.45
N ALA A 68 -30.70 4.47 12.61
CA ALA A 68 -31.59 5.58 12.94
C ALA A 68 -31.17 6.33 14.24
N ASP A 69 -30.46 5.62 15.13
CA ASP A 69 -29.90 6.19 16.37
C ASP A 69 -28.60 6.99 16.14
N GLY A 70 -28.16 7.15 14.90
CA GLY A 70 -26.94 7.87 14.51
C GLY A 70 -25.65 7.07 14.68
N THR A 71 -25.73 5.79 15.07
CA THR A 71 -24.55 4.93 15.17
C THR A 71 -24.10 4.45 13.79
N VAL A 72 -22.80 4.60 13.50
CA VAL A 72 -22.19 4.14 12.24
C VAL A 72 -21.47 2.82 12.51
N THR A 73 -21.86 1.77 11.80
CA THR A 73 -21.27 0.43 11.89
C THR A 73 -20.67 0.01 10.55
N GLY A 74 -19.66 -0.86 10.59
CA GLY A 74 -19.00 -1.38 9.39
C GLY A 74 -17.89 -0.50 8.80
N GLY A 75 -17.56 0.63 9.44
CA GLY A 75 -16.53 1.55 8.95
C GLY A 75 -15.13 1.00 9.03
N THR A 76 -14.33 1.23 7.99
CA THR A 76 -12.93 0.84 7.97
C THR A 76 -12.18 1.68 9.01
N PRO A 77 -11.41 1.09 9.93
CA PRO A 77 -10.73 1.88 10.93
C PRO A 77 -9.72 2.82 10.28
N GLY A 78 -9.71 4.10 10.70
CA GLY A 78 -8.94 5.15 10.03
C GLY A 78 -7.44 4.88 9.91
N TRP A 79 -6.85 4.08 10.80
CA TRP A 79 -5.44 3.68 10.72
C TRP A 79 -5.14 2.79 9.50
N LEU A 80 -6.09 1.95 9.06
CA LEU A 80 -5.93 1.15 7.84
C LEU A 80 -5.92 2.04 6.59
N VAL A 81 -6.77 3.07 6.58
CA VAL A 81 -6.81 4.06 5.48
C VAL A 81 -5.47 4.78 5.36
N VAL A 82 -4.91 5.22 6.48
CA VAL A 82 -3.59 5.87 6.52
C VAL A 82 -2.49 4.92 6.03
N LEU A 83 -2.46 3.67 6.51
CA LEU A 83 -1.49 2.67 6.06
C LEU A 83 -1.58 2.38 4.57
N PHE A 84 -2.81 2.28 4.05
CA PHE A 84 -3.06 2.05 2.64
C PHE A 84 -2.46 3.15 1.75
N PHE A 85 -2.77 4.42 2.04
CA PHE A 85 -2.23 5.53 1.25
C PHE A 85 -0.73 5.74 1.47
N ALA A 86 -0.26 5.64 2.71
CA ALA A 86 1.16 5.81 3.03
C ALA A 86 2.03 4.77 2.33
N SER A 87 1.62 3.50 2.36
CA SER A 87 2.35 2.42 1.68
C SER A 87 2.36 2.58 0.16
N LEU A 88 1.26 3.02 -0.45
CA LEU A 88 1.22 3.35 -1.88
C LEU A 88 2.19 4.47 -2.25
N VAL A 89 2.17 5.58 -1.49
CA VAL A 89 3.07 6.72 -1.71
C VAL A 89 4.52 6.30 -1.60
N VAL A 90 4.88 5.55 -0.56
CA VAL A 90 6.24 5.03 -0.37
C VAL A 90 6.65 4.12 -1.53
N ALA A 91 5.77 3.22 -1.99
CA ALA A 91 6.05 2.32 -3.10
C ALA A 91 6.33 3.09 -4.40
N VAL A 92 5.53 4.11 -4.70
CA VAL A 92 5.68 4.96 -5.89
C VAL A 92 6.97 5.80 -5.82
N LEU A 93 7.24 6.47 -4.70
CA LEU A 93 8.43 7.31 -4.55
C LEU A 93 9.72 6.47 -4.59
N SER A 94 9.76 5.36 -3.86
CA SER A 94 10.94 4.48 -3.86
C SER A 94 11.14 3.77 -5.21
N GLY A 95 10.06 3.34 -5.88
CA GLY A 95 10.12 2.71 -7.19
C GLY A 95 10.57 3.67 -8.30
N THR A 96 10.07 4.90 -8.31
CA THR A 96 10.50 5.95 -9.25
C THR A 96 11.96 6.31 -9.04
N MET A 97 12.40 6.49 -7.80
CA MET A 97 13.80 6.76 -7.48
C MET A 97 14.70 5.57 -7.86
N ALA A 98 14.30 4.34 -7.57
CA ALA A 98 15.03 3.14 -7.99
C ALA A 98 15.18 3.06 -9.51
N SER A 99 14.12 3.39 -10.24
CA SER A 99 14.11 3.41 -11.71
C SER A 99 15.05 4.48 -12.27
N ALA A 100 15.01 5.70 -11.70
CA ALA A 100 15.89 6.80 -12.11
C ALA A 100 17.36 6.46 -11.87
N VAL A 101 17.71 5.90 -10.70
CA VAL A 101 19.07 5.46 -10.38
C VAL A 101 19.54 4.38 -11.34
N THR A 102 18.70 3.36 -11.59
CA THR A 102 19.04 2.26 -12.49
C THR A 102 19.26 2.76 -13.93
N ALA A 103 18.41 3.69 -14.40
CA ALA A 103 18.55 4.30 -15.72
C ALA A 103 19.81 5.16 -15.83
N ALA A 104 20.15 5.93 -14.80
CA ALA A 104 21.36 6.76 -14.77
C ALA A 104 22.64 5.91 -14.78
N VAL A 105 22.65 4.78 -14.06
CA VAL A 105 23.76 3.82 -14.08
C VAL A 105 23.89 3.15 -15.45
N ARG A 106 22.78 2.78 -16.09
CA ARG A 106 22.80 2.11 -17.41
C ARG A 106 23.25 3.02 -18.56
N ARG A 107 23.13 4.34 -18.41
CA ARG A 107 23.56 5.34 -19.40
C ARG A 107 25.05 5.74 -19.28
N ARG A 108 25.75 5.32 -18.23
CA ARG A 108 27.19 5.50 -18.07
C ARG A 108 27.93 4.27 -18.54
#